data_AF-A0AAD4MM74-F1
#
_entry.id   AF-A0AAD4MM74-F1
#
_cell.length_a   1.000
_cell.length_b   1.000
_cell.length_c   1.000
_cell.angle_alpha   90.00
_cell.angle_beta   90.00
_cell.angle_gamma   90.00
#
_symmetry.space_group_name_H-M   'P 1'
#
loop_
_entity.id
_entity.type
_entity.pdbx_description
1 polymer ?
#
loop_
_entity_poly.entity_id
_entity_poly.type
_entity_poly.pdbx_seq_one_letter_code
_entity_poly.pdbx_strand_id
1 'polypeptide(L)' 'MNEQSPSSAVFRCNECSAIIEGESSFWNHLSALHLKYFPYRCDYCVEADEIHFTATEDTMKKHTENIHGVKDLVSQF' A
#
# COMPACT_ATOMS: atom_id res chain seq x y z
N MET A 1 16.51 31.91 5.68
CA MET A 1 15.24 31.41 5.11
C MET A 1 15.54 30.01 4.62
N ASN A 2 15.05 28.99 5.33
CA ASN A 2 15.46 27.60 5.15
C ASN A 2 15.10 27.10 3.74
N GLU A 3 16.13 26.91 2.95
CA GLU A 3 16.13 26.16 1.70
C GLU A 3 15.79 24.70 2.02
N GLN A 4 14.50 24.37 2.01
CA GLN A 4 14.05 22.98 1.97
C GLN A 4 13.79 22.66 0.51
N SER A 5 14.83 22.14 -0.14
CA SER A 5 14.76 21.48 -1.45
C SER A 5 13.69 20.39 -1.41
N PRO A 6 12.63 20.40 -2.22
CA PRO A 6 11.79 19.23 -2.35
C PRO A 6 12.27 18.44 -3.55
N SER A 7 13.22 17.53 -3.34
CA SER A 7 13.53 16.46 -4.31
C SER A 7 12.49 15.31 -4.24
N SER A 8 11.40 15.50 -3.50
CA SER A 8 10.29 14.55 -3.36
C SER A 8 8.98 15.28 -3.64
N ALA A 9 8.26 14.90 -4.71
CA ALA A 9 6.98 15.49 -5.04
C ALA A 9 5.96 15.21 -3.91
N VAL A 10 5.26 16.25 -3.46
CA VAL A 10 4.23 16.16 -2.42
C VAL A 10 2.85 16.26 -3.06
N PHE A 11 1.95 15.35 -2.69
CA PHE A 11 0.60 15.25 -3.21
C PHE A 11 -0.41 15.55 -2.11
N ARG A 12 -1.43 16.32 -2.42
CA ARG A 12 -2.51 16.66 -1.51
C ARG A 12 -3.78 15.90 -1.89
N CYS A 13 -4.34 15.16 -0.96
CA CYS A 13 -5.63 14.50 -1.14
C CYS A 13 -6.75 15.53 -1.04
N ASN A 14 -7.59 15.63 -2.07
CA ASN A 14 -8.71 16.56 -2.09
C ASN A 14 -9.91 16.06 -1.25
N GLU A 15 -9.99 14.75 -1.01
CA GLU A 15 -11.10 14.12 -0.29
C GLU A 15 -10.97 14.25 1.25
N CYS A 16 -9.74 14.18 1.78
CA CYS A 16 -9.49 14.27 3.24
C CYS A 16 -8.43 15.31 3.63
N SER A 17 -7.95 16.13 2.68
CA SER A 17 -6.89 17.13 2.88
C SER A 17 -5.54 16.59 3.38
N ALA A 18 -5.32 15.27 3.35
CA ALA A 18 -4.05 14.65 3.71
C ALA A 18 -2.93 15.11 2.77
N ILE A 19 -1.74 15.34 3.33
CA ILE A 19 -0.53 15.70 2.59
C ILE A 19 0.39 14.49 2.64
N ILE A 20 0.74 13.96 1.46
CA ILE A 20 1.47 12.71 1.32
C ILE A 20 2.66 12.95 0.41
N GLU A 21 3.83 12.52 0.85
CA GLU A 21 5.07 12.64 0.10
C GLU A 21 5.24 11.39 -0.78
N GLY A 22 5.48 11.61 -2.08
CA GLY A 22 5.65 10.55 -3.07
C GLY A 22 4.35 10.10 -3.73
N GLU A 23 4.45 9.83 -5.03
CA GLU A 23 3.30 9.47 -5.87
C GLU A 23 2.72 8.11 -5.49
N SER A 24 3.58 7.11 -5.25
CA SER A 24 3.15 5.76 -4.85
C SER A 24 2.38 5.77 -3.54
N SER A 25 2.84 6.54 -2.54
CA SER A 25 2.13 6.70 -1.26
C SER A 25 0.79 7.39 -1.43
N PHE A 26 0.70 8.38 -2.33
CA PHE A 26 -0.56 9.06 -2.63
C PHE A 26 -1.59 8.12 -3.28
N TRP A 27 -1.19 7.33 -4.28
CA TRP A 27 -2.07 6.34 -4.90
C TRP A 27 -2.50 5.24 -3.94
N ASN A 28 -1.58 4.77 -3.09
CA ASN A 28 -1.90 3.80 -2.03
C ASN A 28 -2.95 4.34 -1.06
N HIS A 29 -2.80 5.61 -0.64
CA HIS A 29 -3.78 6.29 0.20
C HIS A 29 -5.16 6.38 -0.46
N LEU A 30 -5.21 6.82 -1.72
CA LEU A 30 -6.47 6.92 -2.45
C LEU A 30 -7.13 5.55 -2.59
N SER A 31 -6.36 4.53 -2.96
CA SER A 31 -6.83 3.15 -3.14
C SER A 31 -7.43 2.60 -1.84
N ALA A 32 -6.74 2.79 -0.72
CA ALA A 32 -7.15 2.27 0.58
C ALA A 32 -8.35 3.01 1.21
N LEU A 33 -8.38 4.34 1.14
CA LEU A 33 -9.32 5.15 1.93
C LEU A 33 -10.49 5.72 1.12
N HIS A 34 -10.29 5.97 -0.18
CA HIS A 34 -11.28 6.68 -1.00
C HIS A 34 -11.89 5.80 -2.09
N LEU A 35 -11.06 5.00 -2.77
CA LEU A 35 -11.49 4.17 -3.89
C LEU A 35 -11.92 2.76 -3.47
N LYS A 36 -11.54 2.30 -2.25
CA LYS A 36 -11.69 0.90 -1.80
C LYS A 36 -11.23 -0.10 -2.86
N TYR A 37 -10.20 0.30 -3.60
CA TYR A 37 -9.61 -0.49 -4.66
C TYR A 37 -8.44 -1.25 -4.04
N PHE A 38 -8.52 -2.57 -4.10
CA PHE A 38 -7.54 -3.47 -3.48
C PHE A 38 -6.90 -4.31 -4.59
N PRO A 39 -5.88 -3.80 -5.29
CA PRO A 39 -5.29 -4.48 -6.43
C PRO A 39 -4.53 -5.75 -6.04
N TYR A 40 -4.11 -5.86 -4.78
CA TYR A 40 -3.35 -7.00 -4.30
C TYR A 40 -4.31 -8.03 -3.74
N ARG A 41 -4.43 -9.17 -4.42
CA ARG A 41 -5.16 -10.35 -3.95
C ARG A 41 -4.19 -11.32 -3.28
N CYS A 42 -4.55 -11.89 -2.13
CA CYS A 42 -3.78 -12.96 -1.54
C CYS A 42 -4.06 -14.29 -2.29
N ASP A 43 -3.01 -14.97 -2.74
CA ASP A 43 -3.13 -16.24 -3.46
C ASP A 43 -3.42 -17.44 -2.56
N TYR A 44 -3.16 -17.33 -1.26
CA TYR A 44 -3.39 -18.39 -0.27
C TYR A 44 -4.81 -18.34 0.32
N CYS A 45 -5.42 -17.17 0.27
CA CYS A 45 -6.82 -16.91 0.63
C CYS A 45 -7.75 -17.30 -0.54
N VAL A 46 -8.00 -18.60 -0.69
CA VAL A 46 -8.70 -19.14 -1.87
C VAL A 46 -10.19 -19.43 -1.64
N GLU A 47 -10.63 -19.60 -0.40
CA GLU A 47 -12.05 -19.83 -0.11
C GLU A 47 -12.83 -18.52 -0.21
N ALA A 48 -14.09 -18.59 -0.68
CA ALA A 48 -14.90 -17.41 -1.00
C ALA A 48 -15.15 -16.47 0.21
N ASP A 49 -15.21 -17.03 1.42
CA ASP A 49 -15.32 -16.29 2.69
C ASP A 49 -13.96 -15.80 3.22
N GLU A 50 -12.86 -16.24 2.61
CA GLU A 50 -11.50 -15.97 3.06
C GLU A 50 -10.69 -15.15 2.05
N ILE A 51 -11.25 -14.77 0.89
CA ILE A 51 -10.53 -13.98 -0.13
C ILE A 51 -10.12 -12.63 0.46
N HIS A 52 -8.81 -12.46 0.66
CA HIS A 52 -8.23 -11.26 1.21
C HIS A 52 -7.64 -10.37 0.11
N PHE A 53 -7.95 -9.08 0.16
CA PHE A 53 -7.33 -8.08 -0.70
C PHE A 53 -6.77 -6.92 0.12
N THR A 54 -5.67 -6.34 -0.34
CA THR A 54 -5.06 -5.16 0.28
C THR A 54 -4.79 -4.06 -0.73
N ALA A 55 -4.62 -2.85 -0.21
CA ALA A 55 -4.38 -1.66 -1.02
C ALA A 55 -2.90 -1.50 -1.38
N THR A 56 -2.01 -2.17 -0.66
CA THR A 56 -0.56 -2.05 -0.85
C THR A 56 0.16 -3.39 -0.78
N GLU A 57 1.29 -3.50 -1.47
CA GLU A 57 2.12 -4.70 -1.43
C GLU A 57 2.71 -4.95 -0.03
N ASP A 58 3.16 -3.91 0.67
CA ASP A 58 3.71 -4.05 2.04
C ASP A 58 2.69 -4.66 3.01
N THR A 59 1.42 -4.25 2.90
CA THR A 59 0.35 -4.82 3.71
C THR A 59 0.04 -6.25 3.30
N MET A 60 0.13 -6.59 2.01
CA MET A 60 -0.01 -7.98 1.54
C MET A 60 1.13 -8.86 2.05
N LYS A 61 2.38 -8.39 1.98
CA LYS A 61 3.57 -9.10 2.51
C LYS A 61 3.40 -9.41 3.98
N LYS A 62 3.05 -8.40 4.79
CA LYS A 62 2.76 -8.60 6.22
C LYS A 62 1.61 -9.57 6.45
N HIS A 63 0.58 -9.53 5.62
CA HIS A 63 -0.53 -10.49 5.69
C HIS A 63 -0.03 -11.92 5.40
N THR A 64 0.67 -12.15 4.29
CA THR A 64 1.15 -13.49 3.92
C THR A 64 2.17 -14.04 4.92
N GLU A 65 3.00 -13.18 5.50
CA GLU A 65 3.96 -13.57 6.55
C GLU A 65 3.27 -13.96 7.86
N ASN A 66 2.33 -13.15 8.35
CA ASN A 66 1.71 -13.37 9.66
C ASN A 66 0.58 -14.40 9.61
N ILE A 67 -0.16 -14.47 8.50
CA ILE A 67 -1.34 -15.34 8.36
C ILE A 67 -0.96 -16.67 7.71
N HIS A 68 -0.12 -16.66 6.67
CA HIS A 68 0.25 -17.87 5.93
C HIS A 68 1.68 -18.37 6.25
N GLY A 69 2.47 -17.62 7.02
CA GLY A 69 3.87 -17.97 7.31
C GLY A 69 4.79 -17.84 6.09
N VAL A 70 4.34 -17.18 5.02
CA VAL A 70 5.06 -17.05 3.75
C VAL A 70 5.94 -15.81 3.83
N LYS A 71 7.24 -16.04 4.00
CA LYS A 71 8.27 -15.00 3.97
C LYS A 71 8.80 -14.89 2.55
N ASP A 72 8.51 -13.77 1.91
CA ASP A 72 9.01 -13.50 0.57
C ASP A 72 10.54 -13.39 0.61
N LEU A 73 11.23 -14.35 0.00
CA LEU A 73 12.70 -14.41 -0.05
C LEU A 73 13.26 -13.53 -1.18
N VAL A 74 12.46 -12.68 -1.83
CA VAL A 74 12.93 -11.82 -2.91
C VAL A 74 13.32 -10.45 -2.36
N SER A 75 14.48 -10.40 -1.72
CA SER A 75 15.35 -9.21 -1.57
C SER A 75 16.71 -9.62 -1.01
N GLN A 76 17.44 -10.46 -1.76
CA GLN A 76 18.90 -10.57 -1.64
C GLN A 76 19.52 -10.50 -3.03
N PHE A 77 19.52 -9.31 -3.63
CA PHE A 77 20.48 -8.90 -4.65
C PHE A 77 20.71 -7.39 -4.54
#